data_AF-A0A4Y1ZE78-F1
#
_entry.id   AF-A0A4Y1ZE78-F1
#
_cell.length_a   1.000
_cell.length_b   1.000
_cell.length_c   1.000
_cell.angle_alpha   90.00
_cell.angle_beta   90.00
_cell.angle_gamma   90.00
#
_symmetry.space_group_name_H-M   'P 1'
#
loop_
_entity.id
_entity.type
_entity.pdbx_description
1 polymer ?
#
loop_
_entity_poly.entity_id
_entity_poly.type
_entity_poly.pdbx_seq_one_letter_code
_entity_poly.pdbx_strand_id
1 'polypeptide(L)'
;MARILFLSSEHTGCGHKSITEALSEQLTLLSPDSHYMVIDGFELGNRLLRSSSRNYDAFALKYPLLWGLFYQLSNPFKALVNAFLARSIRKPLLEKVRAFRPDVIVSVHNLFVGS
;
A
#
# COMPACT_ATOMS: atom_id res chain seq x y z
N MET A 1 -1.12 -18.72 -16.99
CA MET A 1 -1.80 -18.40 -15.72
C MET A 1 -0.91 -17.44 -14.96
N ALA A 2 -1.37 -16.21 -14.73
CA ALA A 2 -0.56 -15.20 -14.04
C ALA A 2 -0.87 -15.17 -12.54
N ARG A 3 0.15 -14.90 -11.72
CA ARG A 3 0.04 -14.68 -10.28
C ARG A 3 0.32 -13.21 -9.99
N ILE A 4 -0.70 -12.47 -9.61
CA ILE A 4 -0.66 -11.02 -9.45
C ILE A 4 -0.64 -10.66 -7.97
N LEU A 5 0.35 -9.90 -7.52
CA LEU A 5 0.40 -9.37 -6.17
C LEU A 5 0.02 -7.90 -6.17
N PHE A 6 -1.12 -7.56 -5.58
CA PHE A 6 -1.51 -6.17 -5.35
C PHE A 6 -0.96 -5.66 -4.02
N LEU A 7 -0.33 -4.49 -4.05
CA LEU A 7 0.11 -3.77 -2.86
C LEU A 7 -0.72 -2.49 -2.70
N SER A 8 -1.63 -2.51 -1.74
CA SER A 8 -2.69 -1.53 -1.54
C SER A 8 -2.68 -0.97 -0.11
N SER A 9 -3.77 -0.30 0.28
CA SER A 9 -4.04 0.25 1.60
C SER A 9 -5.53 0.17 1.92
N GLU A 10 -5.88 -0.37 3.10
CA GLU A 10 -7.28 -0.49 3.53
C GLU A 10 -7.82 0.78 4.19
N HIS A 11 -6.96 1.59 4.83
CA HIS A 11 -7.39 2.61 5.80
C HIS A 11 -7.01 4.06 5.44
N THR A 12 -6.46 4.32 4.26
CA THR A 12 -6.09 5.69 3.82
C THR A 12 -7.12 6.24 2.83
N GLY A 13 -8.31 6.60 3.32
CA GLY A 13 -9.40 7.14 2.51
C GLY A 13 -10.08 6.15 1.55
N CYS A 14 -9.82 4.85 1.69
CA CYS A 14 -10.41 3.71 0.94
C CYS A 14 -10.24 3.71 -0.59
N GLY A 15 -9.74 4.79 -1.22
CA GLY A 15 -9.62 4.85 -2.70
C GLY A 15 -8.72 3.77 -3.29
N HIS A 16 -7.62 3.43 -2.61
CA HIS A 16 -6.69 2.37 -3.05
C HIS A 16 -7.31 0.98 -2.98
N LYS A 17 -8.14 0.74 -1.95
CA LYS A 17 -8.94 -0.47 -1.83
C LYS A 17 -9.93 -0.58 -3.00
N SER A 18 -10.70 0.45 -3.29
CA SER A 18 -11.67 0.44 -4.40
C SER A 18 -11.02 0.19 -5.76
N ILE A 19 -9.82 0.74 -6.01
CA ILE A 19 -9.05 0.43 -7.24
C ILE A 19 -8.73 -1.07 -7.29
N THR A 20 -8.29 -1.64 -6.18
CA THR A 20 -7.89 -3.06 -6.13
C THR A 20 -9.10 -3.99 -6.27
N GLU A 21 -10.23 -3.64 -5.66
CA GLU A 21 -11.50 -4.37 -5.81
C GLU A 21 -11.97 -4.37 -7.27
N ALA A 22 -12.02 -3.20 -7.91
CA ALA A 22 -12.42 -3.08 -9.32
C ALA A 22 -11.49 -3.87 -10.26
N LEU A 23 -10.17 -3.82 -10.04
CA LEU A 23 -9.21 -4.62 -10.82
C LEU A 23 -9.41 -6.13 -10.59
N SER A 24 -9.67 -6.54 -9.36
CA SER A 24 -9.87 -7.95 -8.99
C SER A 24 -11.16 -8.52 -9.59
N GLU A 25 -12.23 -7.72 -9.61
CA GLU A 25 -13.49 -8.05 -10.29
C GLU A 25 -13.26 -8.27 -11.79
N GLN A 26 -12.57 -7.34 -12.46
CA GLN A 26 -12.28 -7.45 -13.88
C GLN A 26 -11.34 -8.63 -14.20
N LEU A 27 -10.36 -8.92 -13.35
CA LEU A 27 -9.49 -10.09 -13.50
C LEU A 27 -10.28 -11.40 -13.44
N THR A 28 -11.28 -11.48 -12.55
CA THR A 28 -12.13 -12.66 -12.42
C THR A 28 -12.95 -12.91 -13.70
N LEU A 29 -13.36 -11.83 -14.39
CA LEU A 29 -14.12 -11.91 -15.64
C LEU A 29 -13.25 -12.18 -16.86
N LEU A 30 -12.13 -11.46 -17.00
CA LEU A 30 -11.29 -11.45 -18.19
C LEU A 30 -10.19 -12.52 -18.17
N SER A 31 -9.84 -13.04 -17.00
CA SER A 31 -8.72 -13.97 -16.80
C SER A 31 -8.98 -14.91 -15.61
N PRO A 32 -10.05 -15.73 -15.66
CA PRO A 32 -10.50 -16.55 -14.53
C PRO A 32 -9.46 -17.55 -14.00
N ASP A 33 -8.52 -17.96 -14.85
CA ASP A 33 -7.42 -18.87 -14.49
C ASP A 33 -6.23 -18.16 -13.81
N SER A 34 -6.29 -16.83 -13.65
CA SER A 34 -5.25 -16.07 -12.95
C SER A 34 -5.55 -16.00 -11.46
N HIS A 35 -4.48 -16.00 -10.67
CA HIS A 35 -4.58 -15.87 -9.21
C HIS A 35 -4.08 -14.50 -8.79
N TYR A 36 -4.73 -13.90 -7.81
CA TYR A 36 -4.24 -12.66 -7.21
C TYR A 36 -4.20 -12.74 -5.69
N MET A 37 -3.34 -11.93 -5.10
CA MET A 37 -3.28 -11.69 -3.65
C MET A 37 -3.21 -10.20 -3.41
N VAL A 38 -4.00 -9.70 -2.47
CA VAL A 38 -3.95 -8.29 -2.04
C VAL A 38 -3.26 -8.21 -0.68
N ILE A 39 -2.31 -7.28 -0.56
CA ILE A 39 -1.63 -6.97 0.69
C ILE A 39 -1.83 -5.50 1.01
N ASP A 40 -2.23 -5.20 2.25
CA ASP A 40 -2.08 -3.85 2.81
C ASP A 40 -0.62 -3.60 3.16
N GLY A 41 0.02 -2.65 2.48
CA GLY A 41 1.43 -2.35 2.68
C GLY A 41 1.74 -1.73 4.06
N PHE A 42 0.77 -1.12 4.73
CA PHE A 42 0.94 -0.60 6.10
C PHE A 42 0.96 -1.71 7.14
N GLU A 43 0.21 -2.79 6.91
CA GLU A 43 0.20 -3.98 7.78
C GLU A 43 1.53 -4.74 7.77
N LEU A 44 2.32 -4.61 6.69
CA LEU A 44 3.68 -5.14 6.60
C LEU A 44 4.69 -4.41 7.51
N GLY A 45 4.39 -3.19 7.96
CA GLY A 45 5.32 -2.38 8.74
C GLY A 45 5.28 -2.63 10.24
N ASN A 46 5.98 -1.78 10.99
CA ASN A 46 5.89 -1.75 12.44
C ASN A 46 4.56 -1.14 12.94
N ARG A 47 4.37 -1.11 14.26
CA ARG A 47 3.16 -0.55 14.90
C ARG A 47 2.90 0.92 14.51
N LEU A 48 3.95 1.71 14.29
CA LEU A 48 3.83 3.09 13.86
C LEU A 48 3.19 3.19 12.46
N LEU A 49 3.68 2.39 11.52
CA LEU A 49 3.14 2.38 10.15
C LEU A 49 1.68 1.91 10.15
N ARG A 50 1.36 0.81 10.86
CA ARG A 50 -0.03 0.34 11.03
C ARG A 50 -0.95 1.38 11.65
N SER A 51 -0.47 2.09 12.66
CA SER A 51 -1.24 3.16 13.31
C SER A 51 -1.46 4.34 12.36
N SER A 52 -0.49 4.65 11.49
CA SER A 52 -0.59 5.77 10.57
C SER A 52 -1.71 5.59 9.54
N SER A 53 -1.92 4.38 9.02
CA SER A 53 -3.04 4.12 8.09
C SER A 53 -4.38 4.18 8.81
N ARG A 54 -4.53 3.50 9.95
CA ARG A 54 -5.80 3.42 10.70
C ARG A 54 -6.30 4.77 11.20
N ASN A 55 -5.40 5.71 11.48
CA ASN A 55 -5.76 7.05 11.95
C ASN A 55 -5.74 8.10 10.85
N TYR A 56 -5.43 7.73 9.60
CA TYR A 56 -5.26 8.66 8.50
C TYR A 56 -6.48 9.56 8.33
N ASP A 57 -7.68 8.96 8.18
CA ASP A 57 -8.92 9.69 7.95
C ASP A 57 -9.25 10.64 9.11
N ALA A 58 -9.14 10.14 10.34
CA ALA A 58 -9.40 10.94 11.53
C ALA A 58 -8.44 12.13 11.64
N PHE A 59 -7.17 11.95 11.29
CA PHE A 59 -6.18 13.00 11.34
C PHE A 59 -6.40 14.04 10.23
N ALA A 60 -6.63 13.58 9.00
CA ALA A 60 -6.88 14.43 7.84
C ALA A 60 -8.16 15.28 8.01
N LEU A 61 -9.22 14.72 8.60
CA LEU A 61 -10.50 15.41 8.81
C LEU A 61 -10.49 16.34 10.02
N LYS A 62 -9.92 15.91 11.15
CA LYS A 62 -9.98 16.69 12.40
C LYS A 62 -8.91 17.79 12.47
N TYR A 63 -7.79 17.61 11.79
CA TYR A 63 -6.64 18.50 11.87
C TYR A 63 -6.11 18.91 10.48
N PRO A 64 -6.93 19.53 9.62
CA PRO A 64 -6.57 19.80 8.23
C PRO A 64 -5.34 20.70 8.08
N LEU A 65 -5.13 21.66 8.98
CA LEU A 65 -3.94 22.51 8.98
C LEU A 65 -2.67 21.73 9.33
N LEU A 66 -2.74 20.84 10.32
CA LEU A 66 -1.61 19.98 10.68
C LEU A 66 -1.35 18.96 9.57
N TRP A 67 -2.40 18.38 8.99
CA TRP A 67 -2.28 17.50 7.83
C TRP A 67 -1.57 18.17 6.66
N GLY A 68 -1.97 19.41 6.32
CA GLY A 68 -1.32 20.21 5.29
C GLY A 68 0.16 20.45 5.56
N LEU A 69 0.51 20.77 6.81
CA LEU A 69 1.90 20.94 7.21
C LEU A 69 2.70 19.63 7.11
N PHE A 70 2.15 18.51 7.61
CA PHE A 70 2.79 17.19 7.47
C PHE A 70 3.01 16.81 6.02
N TYR A 71 2.02 17.04 5.16
CA TYR A 71 2.12 16.80 3.73
C TYR A 71 3.23 17.64 3.09
N GLN A 72 3.26 18.94 3.36
CA GLN A 72 4.29 19.84 2.87
C GLN A 72 5.70 19.45 3.35
N LEU A 73 5.85 19.05 4.61
CA LEU A 73 7.14 18.62 5.16
C LEU A 73 7.57 17.25 4.62
N SER A 74 6.64 16.33 4.37
CA SER A 74 6.97 15.02 3.81
C SER A 74 7.60 15.09 2.42
N ASN A 75 7.29 16.14 1.64
CA ASN A 75 7.76 16.29 0.26
C ASN A 75 9.27 16.54 0.14
N PRO A 76 9.89 17.48 0.89
CA PRO A 76 11.34 17.63 0.94
C PRO A 76 12.06 16.40 1.51
N PHE A 77 11.44 15.67 2.43
CA PHE A 77 12.04 14.50 3.10
C PHE A 77 11.65 13.15 2.45
N LYS A 78 11.21 13.14 1.19
CA LYS A 78 10.79 11.91 0.46
C LYS A 78 11.82 10.78 0.54
N ALA A 79 13.10 11.08 0.34
CA ALA A 79 14.15 10.06 0.39
C ALA A 79 14.23 9.36 1.76
N LEU A 80 14.08 10.13 2.85
CA LEU A 80 14.07 9.58 4.21
C LEU A 80 12.82 8.76 4.48
N VAL A 81 11.65 9.26 4.06
CA VAL A 81 10.36 8.56 4.17
C VAL A 81 10.42 7.23 3.42
N ASN A 82 10.92 7.23 2.18
CA ASN A 82 11.03 6.04 1.35
C ASN A 82 12.05 5.05 1.90
N ALA A 83 13.21 5.51 2.40
CA ALA A 83 14.19 4.64 3.06
C ALA A 83 13.62 3.99 4.33
N PHE A 84 12.86 4.75 5.13
CA PHE A 84 12.18 4.24 6.31
C PHE A 84 11.13 3.18 5.93
N LEU A 85 10.26 3.49 4.96
CA LEU A 85 9.22 2.56 4.48
C LEU A 85 9.83 1.28 3.92
N ALA A 86 10.78 1.41 2.99
CA ALA A 86 11.47 0.28 2.39
C ALA A 86 12.09 -0.62 3.45
N ARG A 87 12.78 -0.05 4.46
CA ARG A 87 13.37 -0.83 5.54
C ARG A 87 12.32 -1.49 6.44
N SER A 88 11.22 -0.79 6.73
CA SER A 88 10.13 -1.27 7.59
C SER A 88 9.44 -2.51 7.01
N ILE A 89 9.16 -2.50 5.71
CA ILE A 89 8.36 -3.56 5.05
C ILE A 89 9.20 -4.64 4.36
N ARG A 90 10.53 -4.46 4.23
CA ARG A 90 11.39 -5.34 3.41
C ARG A 90 11.24 -6.82 3.72
N LYS A 91 11.39 -7.22 4.99
CA LYS A 91 11.36 -8.64 5.36
C LYS A 91 9.96 -9.25 5.15
N PRO A 92 8.87 -8.66 5.69
CA PRO A 92 7.53 -9.21 5.49
C PRO A 92 7.09 -9.24 4.02
N LEU A 93 7.43 -8.20 3.24
CA LEU A 93 7.15 -8.17 1.81
C LEU A 93 7.85 -9.32 1.08
N LEU A 94 9.16 -9.50 1.32
CA LEU A 94 9.93 -10.58 0.69
C LEU A 94 9.42 -11.97 1.08
N GLU A 95 8.98 -12.17 2.32
CA GLU A 95 8.35 -13.42 2.76
C GLU A 95 7.07 -13.70 1.96
N LYS A 96 6.20 -12.70 1.80
CA LYS A 96 4.97 -12.82 1.01
C LYS A 96 5.25 -13.05 -0.47
N VAL A 97 6.22 -12.35 -1.05
CA VAL A 97 6.65 -12.54 -2.44
C VAL A 97 7.22 -13.95 -2.64
N ARG A 98 8.03 -14.47 -1.73
CA ARG A 98 8.59 -15.83 -1.83
C ARG A 98 7.51 -16.91 -1.70
N ALA A 99 6.55 -16.71 -0.80
CA ALA A 99 5.45 -17.65 -0.58
C ALA A 99 4.47 -17.66 -1.76
N PHE A 100 4.10 -16.49 -2.27
CA PHE A 100 3.12 -16.36 -3.34
C PHE A 100 3.73 -16.43 -4.74
N ARG A 101 5.04 -16.26 -4.92
CA ARG A 101 5.74 -16.30 -6.22
C ARG A 101 4.97 -15.55 -7.33
N PRO A 102 4.69 -14.25 -7.17
CA PRO A 102 3.99 -13.48 -8.19
C PRO A 102 4.83 -13.34 -9.46
N ASP A 103 4.16 -13.38 -10.61
CA ASP A 103 4.74 -13.02 -11.91
C ASP A 103 4.80 -11.49 -12.06
N VAL A 104 3.88 -10.78 -11.41
CA VAL A 104 3.80 -9.32 -11.41
C VAL A 104 3.37 -8.79 -10.05
N ILE A 105 3.97 -7.68 -9.64
CA ILE A 105 3.56 -6.92 -8.45
C ILE A 105 2.99 -5.58 -8.94
N VAL A 106 1.77 -5.28 -8.56
CA VAL A 106 1.06 -4.04 -8.89
C VAL A 106 0.86 -3.24 -7.62
N SER A 107 1.58 -2.13 -7.49
CA SER A 107 1.32 -1.18 -6.41
C SER A 107 0.27 -0.17 -6.85
N VAL A 108 -0.77 0.00 -6.05
CA VAL A 108 -1.83 1.00 -6.29
C VAL A 108 -1.72 2.19 -5.35
N HIS A 109 -0.68 2.27 -4.53
CA HIS A 109 -0.49 3.29 -3.51
C HIS A 109 0.90 3.92 -3.63
N ASN A 110 0.96 5.26 -3.67
CA ASN A 110 2.18 6.02 -3.96
C ASN A 110 3.35 5.78 -2.98
N LEU A 111 3.07 5.47 -1.71
CA LEU A 111 4.11 5.10 -0.73
C LEU A 111 4.84 3.78 -1.04
N PHE A 112 4.34 2.95 -1.96
CA PHE A 112 4.91 1.63 -2.25
C PHE A 112 5.39 1.43 -3.70
N VAL A 113 5.52 2.49 -4.49
CA VAL A 113 6.05 2.43 -5.88
C VAL A 113 7.55 2.72 -5.99
N GLY A 114 8.22 2.99 -4.87
CA GLY A 114 9.66 3.24 -4.81
C GLY A 114 10.05 4.73 -4.94
N SER A 115 11.02 5.11 -4.10
CA SER A 115 12.01 6.19 -4.32
C SER A 115 12.93 5.85 -5.47
#